data_AF-A0AAE1SWY6-F1
#
_entry.id   AF-A0AAE1SWY6-F1
#
_cell.length_a   1.000
_cell.length_b   1.000
_cell.length_c   1.000
_cell.angle_alpha   90.00
_cell.angle_beta   90.00
_cell.angle_gamma   90.00
#
_symmetry.space_group_name_H-M   'P 1'
#
loop_
_entity.id
_entity.type
_entity.pdbx_description
1 polymer ?
#
loop_
_entity_poly.entity_id
_entity_poly.type
_entity_poly.pdbx_seq_one_letter_code
_entity_poly.pdbx_strand_id
1 'polypeptide(L)'
;MERVNKLCGIFIINMMMTMAAAQSATNVRSTYHLYNPQNINWDLRTASSAYCATWDADKPLAWRQKFGWTAFFCPAGPRGQDSCGRCLRCFNGNLFSTMCFPSELVRWE
;
A
#
# COMPACT_ATOMS: atom_id res chain seq x y z
N MET A 1 -2.68 -0.43 -45.10
CA MET A 1 -1.68 -0.89 -44.10
C MET A 1 -1.49 0.14 -42.97
N GLU A 2 -1.20 1.42 -43.26
CA GLU A 2 -1.01 2.45 -42.19
C GLU A 2 -2.22 2.74 -41.31
N ARG A 3 -3.45 2.77 -41.87
CA ARG A 3 -4.68 3.01 -41.08
C ARG A 3 -4.94 1.92 -40.03
N VAL A 4 -4.62 0.67 -40.35
CA VAL A 4 -4.77 -0.48 -39.43
C VAL A 4 -3.72 -0.42 -38.32
N ASN A 5 -2.48 -0.05 -38.65
CA ASN A 5 -1.40 0.09 -37.67
C ASN A 5 -1.66 1.25 -36.68
N LYS A 6 -2.24 2.37 -37.15
CA LYS A 6 -2.64 3.50 -36.29
C LYS A 6 -3.83 3.15 -35.40
N LEU A 7 -4.82 2.42 -35.91
CA LEU A 7 -5.97 1.95 -35.12
C LEU A 7 -5.54 0.95 -34.04
N CYS A 8 -4.67 -0.01 -34.36
CA CYS A 8 -4.09 -0.93 -33.38
C CYS A 8 -3.25 -0.19 -32.32
N GLY A 9 -2.44 0.79 -32.72
CA GLY A 9 -1.68 1.63 -31.80
C GLY A 9 -2.58 2.39 -30.82
N ILE A 10 -3.64 3.03 -31.31
CA ILE A 10 -4.61 3.75 -30.46
C ILE A 10 -5.33 2.79 -29.49
N PHE A 11 -5.70 1.59 -29.96
CA PHE A 11 -6.35 0.58 -29.12
C PHE A 11 -5.44 0.10 -27.98
N ILE A 12 -4.16 -0.15 -28.27
CA ILE A 12 -3.17 -0.58 -27.27
C ILE A 12 -2.92 0.54 -26.25
N ILE A 13 -2.84 1.80 -26.68
CA ILE A 13 -2.61 2.95 -25.79
C ILE A 13 -3.80 3.18 -24.84
N ASN A 14 -5.03 3.06 -25.33
CA ASN A 14 -6.24 3.21 -24.51
C ASN A 14 -6.39 2.11 -23.44
N MET A 15 -5.88 0.91 -23.71
CA MET A 15 -5.91 -0.22 -22.77
C MET A 15 -4.92 -0.06 -21.61
N MET A 16 -3.86 0.73 -21.79
CA MET A 16 -2.85 1.00 -20.74
C MET A 16 -3.26 2.14 -19.78
N MET A 17 -4.13 3.05 -20.20
CA MET A 17 -4.51 4.23 -19.40
C MET A 17 -5.51 3.92 -18.27
N THR A 18 -6.01 2.69 -18.15
CA THR A 18 -6.98 2.30 -17.10
C THR A 18 -6.36 1.93 -15.76
N MET A 19 -5.03 1.90 -15.62
CA MET A 19 -4.37 1.26 -14.46
C MET A 19 -3.99 2.20 -13.30
N ALA A 20 -4.35 3.48 -13.34
CA ALA A 20 -4.11 4.41 -12.23
C ALA A 20 -5.39 4.65 -11.41
N ALA A 21 -5.82 3.65 -10.65
CA ALA A 21 -6.93 3.80 -9.71
C ALA A 21 -6.45 4.53 -8.44
N ALA A 22 -6.75 5.82 -8.32
CA ALA A 22 -6.65 6.55 -7.05
C ALA A 22 -7.91 6.23 -6.21
N GLN A 23 -7.78 5.31 -5.26
CA GLN A 23 -8.88 4.89 -4.40
C GLN A 23 -8.86 5.70 -3.09
N SER A 24 -10.05 6.15 -2.65
CA SER A 24 -10.24 6.88 -1.41
C SER A 24 -11.47 6.37 -0.67
N ALA A 25 -11.46 6.49 0.66
CA ALA A 25 -12.58 6.13 1.52
C ALA A 25 -12.69 7.13 2.67
N THR A 26 -13.92 7.40 3.12
CA THR A 26 -14.22 8.25 4.27
C THR A 26 -14.98 7.46 5.32
N ASN A 27 -15.00 7.94 6.57
CA ASN A 27 -15.66 7.27 7.71
C ASN A 27 -15.18 5.82 7.96
N VAL A 28 -13.90 5.56 7.68
CA VAL A 28 -13.26 4.26 7.95
C VAL A 28 -12.79 4.17 9.40
N ARG A 29 -13.03 3.01 10.01
CA ARG A 29 -12.54 2.72 11.37
C ARG A 29 -11.02 2.54 11.33
N SER A 30 -10.31 3.37 12.08
CA SER A 30 -8.87 3.23 12.32
C SER A 30 -8.63 2.76 13.74
N THR A 31 -7.98 1.62 13.90
CA THR A 31 -7.50 1.09 15.18
C THR A 31 -5.99 1.19 15.22
N TYR A 32 -5.42 1.37 16.42
CA TYR A 32 -3.97 1.41 16.57
C TYR A 32 -3.42 0.01 16.88
N HIS A 33 -2.21 -0.26 16.39
CA HIS A 33 -1.41 -1.41 16.77
C HIS A 33 0.04 -0.96 16.99
N LEU A 34 0.63 -1.35 18.12
CA LEU A 34 1.96 -0.93 18.52
C LEU A 34 3.02 -1.88 17.98
N TYR A 35 3.52 -1.58 16.77
CA TYR A 35 4.56 -2.38 16.12
C TYR A 35 5.97 -2.14 16.67
N ASN A 36 6.22 -1.01 17.32
CA ASN A 36 7.53 -0.61 17.86
C ASN A 36 8.71 -0.92 16.91
N PRO A 37 8.68 -0.41 15.66
CA PRO A 37 9.67 -0.78 14.64
C PRO A 37 11.12 -0.46 15.06
N GLN A 38 11.32 0.55 15.89
CA GLN A 38 12.64 0.91 16.44
C GLN A 38 13.27 -0.22 17.27
N ASN A 39 12.47 -0.95 18.04
CA ASN A 39 12.97 -2.05 18.90
C ASN A 39 13.33 -3.31 18.10
N ILE A 40 12.75 -3.46 16.91
CA ILE A 40 12.98 -4.59 16.00
C ILE A 40 13.87 -4.22 14.82
N ASN A 41 14.63 -3.12 14.91
CA ASN A 41 15.51 -2.63 13.85
C ASN A 41 14.80 -2.45 12.48
N TRP A 42 13.52 -2.08 12.52
CA TRP A 42 12.65 -1.92 11.37
C TRP A 42 12.53 -3.17 10.50
N ASP A 43 12.79 -4.35 11.06
CA ASP A 43 12.66 -5.63 10.36
C ASP A 43 11.19 -6.06 10.28
N LEU A 44 10.66 -6.13 9.07
CA LEU A 44 9.28 -6.57 8.84
C LEU A 44 9.09 -8.05 9.22
N ARG A 45 10.13 -8.89 9.12
CA ARG A 45 10.01 -10.32 9.44
C ARG A 45 9.78 -10.57 10.93
N THR A 46 10.30 -9.67 11.76
CA THR A 46 10.17 -9.72 13.22
C THR A 46 8.89 -9.04 13.72
N ALA A 47 8.25 -8.21 12.90
CA ALA A 47 6.99 -7.59 13.25
C ALA A 47 5.85 -8.61 13.17
N SER A 48 5.41 -9.10 14.33
CA SER A 48 4.17 -9.86 14.48
C SER A 48 3.04 -9.08 13.79
N SER A 49 2.50 -9.62 12.68
CA SER A 49 1.47 -9.06 11.78
C SER A 49 1.92 -8.34 10.49
N ALA A 50 3.18 -8.42 10.07
CA ALA A 50 3.59 -7.93 8.75
C ALA A 50 3.41 -8.97 7.63
N TYR A 51 2.21 -9.06 7.05
CA TYR A 51 1.97 -9.91 5.86
C TYR A 51 2.92 -9.60 4.69
N CYS A 52 3.25 -8.32 4.51
CA CYS A 52 4.11 -7.87 3.43
C CYS A 52 5.60 -8.17 3.65
N ALA A 53 5.98 -8.77 4.78
CA ALA A 53 7.36 -9.16 5.03
C ALA A 53 7.91 -10.09 3.93
N THR A 54 7.07 -10.92 3.32
CA THR A 54 7.46 -11.82 2.22
C THR A 54 8.06 -11.09 1.02
N TRP A 55 7.64 -9.85 0.74
CA TRP A 55 8.06 -9.10 -0.45
C TRP A 55 8.83 -7.81 -0.13
N ASP A 56 8.57 -7.20 1.03
CA ASP A 56 9.08 -5.88 1.39
C ASP A 56 10.15 -5.90 2.50
N ALA A 57 10.42 -7.05 3.13
CA ALA A 57 11.44 -7.14 4.18
C ALA A 57 12.85 -6.76 3.72
N ASP A 58 13.19 -7.11 2.48
CA ASP A 58 14.54 -6.90 1.94
C ASP A 58 14.72 -5.49 1.33
N LYS A 59 13.71 -4.61 1.47
CA LYS A 59 13.87 -3.21 1.05
C LYS A 59 14.88 -2.47 1.92
N PRO A 60 15.55 -1.44 1.37
CA PRO A 60 16.55 -0.65 2.10
C PRO A 60 15.99 -0.09 3.42
N LEU A 61 16.82 -0.03 4.45
CA LEU A 61 16.42 0.50 5.77
C LEU A 61 15.81 1.90 5.67
N ALA A 62 16.39 2.77 4.83
CA ALA A 62 15.89 4.11 4.59
C ALA A 62 14.45 4.12 4.05
N TRP A 63 14.04 3.11 3.27
CA TRP A 63 12.66 2.97 2.81
C TRP A 63 11.74 2.56 3.97
N ARG A 64 12.17 1.59 4.78
CA ARG A 64 11.40 1.07 5.93
C ARG A 64 11.19 2.12 7.02
N GLN A 65 12.13 3.06 7.14
CA GLN A 65 12.10 4.17 8.11
C GLN A 65 11.37 5.42 7.60
N LYS A 66 11.12 5.52 6.30
CA LYS A 66 10.66 6.77 5.67
C LYS A 66 9.28 7.21 6.17
N PHE A 67 8.40 6.26 6.44
CA PHE A 67 7.02 6.50 6.84
C PHE A 67 6.60 5.58 7.98
N GLY A 68 5.57 6.01 8.71
CA GLY A 68 4.95 5.18 9.75
C GLY A 68 4.33 3.92 9.16
N TRP A 69 4.39 2.84 9.95
CA TRP A 69 3.86 1.53 9.59
C TRP A 69 2.38 1.45 9.91
N THR A 70 1.59 0.96 8.97
CA THR A 70 0.15 0.79 9.15
C THR A 70 -0.31 -0.47 8.46
N ALA A 71 -1.42 -1.02 8.96
CA ALA A 71 -2.10 -2.13 8.35
C ALA A 71 -3.39 -1.69 7.68
N PHE A 72 -3.70 -2.34 6.56
CA PHE A 72 -4.90 -2.05 5.79
C PHE A 72 -5.94 -3.14 5.92
N PHE A 73 -7.18 -2.76 6.16
CA PHE A 73 -8.35 -3.62 5.98
C PHE A 73 -9.55 -2.82 5.45
N CYS A 74 -9.32 -1.80 4.62
CA CYS A 74 -10.44 -1.04 4.08
C CYS A 74 -11.16 -1.83 2.98
N PRO A 75 -12.50 -1.76 2.89
CA PRO A 75 -13.23 -2.36 1.77
C PRO A 75 -12.95 -1.68 0.41
N ALA A 76 -12.44 -0.45 0.41
CA ALA A 76 -12.08 0.28 -0.78
C ALA A 76 -10.56 0.36 -0.90
N GLY A 77 -9.98 -0.29 -1.91
CA GLY A 77 -8.54 -0.39 -2.07
C GLY A 77 -8.10 -1.71 -2.73
N PRO A 78 -6.84 -1.84 -3.18
CA PRO A 78 -6.24 -3.15 -3.32
C PRO A 78 -6.27 -3.86 -1.95
N ARG A 79 -6.20 -5.18 -1.99
CA ARG A 79 -6.03 -6.06 -0.83
C ARG A 79 -4.99 -7.10 -1.21
N GLY A 80 -4.54 -7.88 -0.26
CA GLY A 80 -3.52 -8.87 -0.47
C GLY A 80 -2.15 -8.23 -0.65
N GLN A 81 -1.36 -8.99 -1.39
CA GLN A 81 -0.07 -8.62 -1.93
C GLN A 81 -0.10 -7.29 -2.70
N ASP A 82 -1.22 -6.96 -3.36
CA ASP A 82 -1.32 -5.74 -4.18
C ASP A 82 -1.24 -4.45 -3.34
N SER A 83 -1.51 -4.52 -2.03
CA SER A 83 -1.43 -3.41 -1.11
C SER A 83 -0.04 -3.19 -0.52
N CYS A 84 0.81 -4.22 -0.57
CA CYS A 84 2.16 -4.19 -0.01
C CYS A 84 3.01 -3.11 -0.67
N GLY A 85 3.73 -2.33 0.14
CA GLY A 85 4.60 -1.25 -0.33
C GLY A 85 3.89 0.00 -0.85
N ARG A 86 2.54 0.04 -0.84
CA ARG A 86 1.78 1.25 -1.18
C ARG A 86 1.72 2.22 -0.02
N CYS A 87 1.33 3.46 -0.31
CA CYS A 87 1.19 4.52 0.67
C CYS A 87 -0.23 5.05 0.72
N LEU A 88 -0.70 5.34 1.93
CA LEU A 88 -1.94 6.06 2.16
C LEU A 88 -1.66 7.42 2.76
N ARG A 89 -2.53 8.35 2.39
CA ARG A 89 -2.70 9.60 3.11
C ARG A 89 -3.94 9.46 3.99
N CYS A 90 -3.73 9.33 5.29
CA CYS A 90 -4.77 9.32 6.29
C CYS A 90 -5.07 10.75 6.74
N PHE A 91 -6.35 11.05 6.90
CA PHE A 91 -6.85 12.33 7.37
C PHE A 91 -7.76 12.10 8.57
N ASN A 92 -7.45 12.74 9.70
CA ASN A 92 -8.27 12.72 10.89
C ASN A 92 -8.52 14.16 11.35
N GLY A 93 -9.67 14.72 11.01
CA GLY A 93 -10.06 16.08 11.39
C GLY A 93 -9.12 17.14 10.83
N ASN A 94 -8.11 17.55 11.61
CA ASN A 94 -7.12 18.55 11.19
C ASN A 94 -5.70 17.96 11.01
N LEU A 95 -5.54 16.64 11.20
CA LEU A 95 -4.26 15.97 11.14
C LEU A 95 -4.13 15.17 9.84
N PHE A 96 -3.06 15.47 9.09
CA PHE A 96 -2.63 14.68 7.95
C PHE A 96 -1.48 13.77 8.36
N SER A 97 -1.60 12.47 8.06
CA SER A 97 -0.52 11.51 8.27
C SER A 97 -0.36 10.66 7.03
N THR A 98 0.87 10.60 6.50
CA THR A 98 1.18 9.69 5.39
C THR A 98 1.85 8.46 5.98
N MET A 99 1.25 7.31 5.73
CA MET A 99 1.72 6.01 6.23
C MET A 99 1.86 5.08 5.03
N CYS A 100 2.96 4.33 4.96
CA CYS A 100 3.15 3.35 3.90
C CYS A 100 3.07 1.95 4.49
N PHE A 101 2.38 1.05 3.80
CA PHE A 101 2.07 -0.28 4.26
C PHE A 101 3.31 -1.15 4.29
N PRO A 102 3.71 -1.63 5.48
CA PRO A 102 4.58 -2.78 5.62
C PRO A 102 3.77 -4.03 6.00
N SER A 103 2.45 -3.93 6.16
CA SER A 103 1.60 -5.00 6.66
C SER A 103 0.21 -4.92 6.03
N GLU A 104 -0.25 -6.03 5.47
CA GLU A 104 -1.66 -6.35 5.52
C GLU A 104 -1.89 -7.04 6.87
N LEU A 105 -2.90 -6.62 7.63
CA LEU A 105 -3.27 -7.36 8.82
C LEU A 105 -3.93 -8.65 8.36
N VAL A 106 -3.20 -9.76 8.40
CA VAL A 106 -3.83 -11.08 8.42
C VAL A 106 -4.67 -11.11 9.68
N ARG A 107 -5.98 -10.91 9.51
CA ARG A 107 -7.06 -11.34 10.40
C ARG A 107 -6.71 -11.32 11.89
N TRP A 108 -7.09 -10.24 12.58
CA TRP A 108 -7.37 -10.39 14.02
C TRP A 108 -8.58 -11.32 14.14
N GLU A 109 -8.39 -12.46 14.81
CA GLU A 109 -9.46 -13.09 15.59
C GLU A 109 -10.02 -12.09 16.62
#